data_AF-X1R4P5-F1
#
_entry.id   AF-X1R4P5-F1
#
_cell.length_a   1.000
_cell.length_b   1.000
_cell.length_c   1.000
_cell.angle_alpha   90.00
_cell.angle_beta   90.00
_cell.angle_gamma   90.00
#
_symmetry.space_group_name_H-M   'P 1'
#
loop_
_entity.id
_entity.type
_entity.pdbx_description
1 polymer ?
#
loop_
_entity_poly.entity_id
_entity_poly.type
_entity_poly.pdbx_seq_one_letter_code
_entity_poly.pdbx_strand_id
1 'polypeptide(L)' 'RRAKKGIFITTSNFSREAIDYISKISSKIVLIDGEQLAQYMIDFNIGVSTKYSYIIKKIDSDYFEEEGE' A
#
# COMPACT_ATOMS: atom_id res chain seq x y z
N ARG A 1 -7.80 32.60 -5.07
CA ARG A 1 -6.68 31.77 -5.59
C ARG A 1 -7.18 30.32 -5.66
N ARG A 2 -7.59 29.79 -6.83
CA ARG A 2 -8.04 28.38 -6.97
C ARG A 2 -6.82 27.45 -6.87
N ALA A 3 -6.86 26.45 -5.99
CA ALA A 3 -5.81 25.46 -5.88
C ALA A 3 -5.78 24.59 -7.14
N LYS A 4 -4.64 24.54 -7.83
CA LYS A 4 -4.46 23.75 -9.07
C LYS A 4 -4.12 22.28 -8.81
N LYS A 5 -3.81 21.93 -7.56
CA LYS A 5 -3.46 20.59 -7.10
C LYS A 5 -4.15 20.31 -5.78
N GLY A 6 -4.63 19.09 -5.56
CA GLY A 6 -5.27 18.67 -4.31
C GLY A 6 -5.22 17.16 -4.13
N ILE A 7 -5.36 16.71 -2.89
CA ILE A 7 -5.47 15.29 -2.54
C ILE A 7 -6.71 15.14 -1.66
N PHE A 8 -7.55 14.18 -1.99
CA PHE A 8 -8.65 13.75 -1.12
C PHE A 8 -8.34 12.35 -0.61
N ILE A 9 -8.49 12.17 0.71
CA ILE A 9 -8.23 10.92 1.40
C ILE A 9 -9.51 10.53 2.16
N THR A 10 -9.91 9.27 2.05
CA THR A 10 -11.04 8.71 2.79
C THR A 10 -10.76 7.26 3.20
N THR A 11 -11.41 6.78 4.25
CA THR A 11 -11.37 5.38 4.67
C THR A 11 -12.39 4.51 3.92
N SER A 12 -13.24 5.11 3.09
CA SER A 12 -14.25 4.44 2.24
C SER A 12 -13.84 4.48 0.76
N ASN A 13 -14.76 4.14 -0.15
CA ASN A 13 -14.54 4.32 -1.58
C ASN A 13 -15.11 5.65 -2.09
N PHE A 14 -14.60 6.12 -3.22
CA PHE A 14 -15.22 7.21 -3.97
C PHE A 14 -16.32 6.66 -4.90
N SER A 15 -17.36 7.45 -5.14
CA SER A 15 -18.37 7.08 -6.14
C SER A 15 -17.80 7.18 -7.56
N ARG A 16 -18.43 6.48 -8.51
CA ARG A 16 -18.01 6.54 -9.92
C ARG A 16 -18.12 7.97 -10.47
N GLU A 17 -19.18 8.68 -10.08
CA GLU A 17 -19.41 10.06 -10.48
C GLU A 17 -18.31 10.99 -9.99
N ALA A 18 -17.77 10.76 -8.79
CA ALA A 18 -16.66 11.55 -8.25
C ALA A 18 -15.36 11.32 -9.04
N ILE A 19 -15.06 10.07 -9.38
CA ILE A 19 -13.89 9.69 -10.19
C ILE A 19 -14.03 10.31 -11.59
N ASP A 20 -15.20 10.14 -12.22
CA ASP A 20 -15.50 10.68 -13.54
C ASP A 20 -15.44 12.21 -13.56
N TYR A 21 -15.95 12.87 -12.52
CA TYR A 21 -15.90 14.32 -12.40
C TYR A 21 -14.46 14.83 -12.41
N ILE A 22 -13.55 14.18 -11.69
CA ILE A 22 -12.15 14.60 -11.61
C ILE A 22 -11.43 14.45 -12.94
N SER A 23 -11.79 13.46 -13.77
CA SER A 23 -11.23 13.34 -15.12
C SER A 23 -11.60 14.50 -16.05
N LYS A 24 -12.65 15.26 -15.74
CA LYS A 24 -13.20 16.33 -16.58
C LYS A 24 -12.72 17.73 -16.19
N ILE A 25 -12.12 17.90 -15.03
CA ILE A 25 -11.65 19.20 -14.55
C ILE A 25 -10.16 19.40 -14.86
N SER A 26 -9.73 20.66 -14.96
CA SER A 26 -8.32 21.00 -15.23
C SER A 26 -7.41 20.97 -13.99
N SER A 27 -8.00 20.84 -12.80
CA SER A 27 -7.27 20.71 -11.55
C SER A 27 -6.70 19.30 -11.41
N LYS A 28 -5.43 19.19 -11.00
CA LYS A 28 -4.81 17.88 -10.73
C LYS A 28 -5.18 17.40 -9.33
N ILE A 29 -6.22 16.59 -9.24
CA ILE A 29 -6.68 16.02 -7.97
C ILE A 29 -6.32 14.53 -7.92
N VAL A 30 -5.71 14.11 -6.83
CA VAL A 30 -5.47 12.68 -6.53
C VAL A 30 -6.50 12.21 -5.53
N LEU A 31 -7.07 11.03 -5.78
CA LEU A 31 -7.98 10.34 -4.88
C LEU A 31 -7.23 9.17 -4.23
N ILE A 32 -7.24 9.13 -2.89
CA ILE A 32 -6.74 7.99 -2.10
C ILE A 32 -7.92 7.45 -1.32
N ASP A 33 -8.39 6.26 -1.70
CA ASP A 33 -9.48 5.58 -1.01
C ASP A 33 -8.95 4.68 0.13
N GLY A 34 -9.86 4.01 0.83
CA GLY A 34 -9.52 3.25 2.02
C GLY A 34 -8.53 2.11 1.77
N GLU A 35 -8.62 1.44 0.62
CA GLU A 35 -7.71 0.35 0.26
C GLU A 35 -6.30 0.88 -0.03
N GLN A 36 -6.17 1.92 -0.85
CA GLN A 36 -4.88 2.55 -1.11
C GLN A 36 -4.28 3.16 0.16
N LEU A 37 -5.10 3.80 1.00
CA LEU A 37 -4.66 4.34 2.28
C LEU A 37 -4.10 3.22 3.18
N ALA A 38 -4.80 2.10 3.29
CA ALA A 38 -4.35 0.96 4.09
C ALA A 38 -3.04 0.36 3.54
N GLN A 39 -2.91 0.24 2.21
CA GLN A 39 -1.67 -0.22 1.59
C GLN A 39 -0.50 0.72 1.91
N TYR A 40 -0.69 2.05 1.80
CA TYR A 40 0.33 3.02 2.17
C TYR A 40 0.67 2.98 3.66
N MET A 41 -0.32 2.76 4.53
CA MET A 41 -0.07 2.56 5.96
C MET A 41 0.85 1.36 6.20
N ILE A 42 0.68 0.27 5.46
CA ILE A 42 1.53 -0.92 5.56
C ILE A 42 2.92 -0.64 4.96
N ASP A 43 2.99 -0.17 3.72
CA ASP A 43 4.25 0.04 2.99
C ASP A 43 5.20 1.01 3.71
N PHE A 44 4.63 2.06 4.32
CA PHE A 44 5.39 3.08 5.04
C PHE A 44 5.39 2.89 6.56
N ASN A 45 4.80 1.81 7.08
CA ASN A 45 4.66 1.53 8.51
C ASN A 45 4.03 2.70 9.31
N ILE A 46 2.98 3.32 8.77
CA ILE A 46 2.27 4.43 9.40
C ILE A 46 0.98 3.92 10.06
N GLY A 47 0.83 4.14 11.37
CA GLY A 47 -0.41 3.81 12.09
C GLY A 47 -0.71 2.31 12.21
N VAL A 48 0.29 1.46 11.94
CA VAL A 48 0.22 0.00 12.06
C VAL A 48 1.36 -0.50 12.93
N SER A 49 1.20 -1.71 13.45
CA SER A 49 2.24 -2.42 14.21
C SER A 49 2.33 -3.86 13.75
N THR A 50 3.55 -4.40 13.64
CA THR A 50 3.75 -5.83 13.35
C THR A 50 3.09 -6.67 14.44
N LYS A 51 2.14 -7.52 14.06
CA LYS A 51 1.47 -8.43 15.01
C LYS A 51 2.20 -9.76 15.15
N TYR A 52 2.64 -10.35 14.03
CA TYR A 52 3.40 -11.59 13.98
C TYR A 52 4.45 -11.51 12.87
N SER A 53 5.56 -12.22 13.04
CA SER A 53 6.56 -12.45 12.00
C SER A 53 6.81 -13.95 11.92
N TYR A 54 6.75 -14.51 10.72
CA TYR A 54 6.96 -15.93 10.47
C TYR A 54 8.23 -16.10 9.65
N ILE A 55 9.17 -16.87 10.19
CA ILE A 55 10.41 -17.21 9.50
C ILE A 55 10.29 -18.65 9.02
N ILE A 56 10.25 -18.83 7.71
CA ILE A 56 10.27 -20.16 7.09
C ILE A 56 11.74 -20.55 6.90
N LYS A 57 12.16 -21.64 7.54
CA LYS A 57 13.50 -22.21 7.38
C LYS A 57 13.41 -23.44 6.46
N LYS A 58 14.40 -23.60 5.60
CA LYS A 58 14.61 -24.81 4.80
C LYS A 58 15.87 -25.49 5.33
N ILE A 59 15.89 -26.83 5.31
CA ILE A 59 17.10 -27.60 5.56
C ILE A 59 18.11 -27.27 4.46
N ASP A 60 19.33 -26.93 4.87
CA ASP A 60 20.46 -26.68 3.99
C ASP A 60 21.18 -28.01 3.75
N SER A 61 20.80 -28.72 2.69
CA SER A 61 21.38 -30.03 2.37
C SER A 61 22.88 -29.96 2.15
N ASP A 62 23.38 -28.88 1.52
CA ASP A 62 24.81 -28.70 1.20
C ASP A 62 25.66 -28.65 2.48
N TYR A 63 25.15 -28.01 3.54
CA TYR A 63 25.79 -28.02 4.86
C TYR A 63 25.88 -29.43 5.47
N PHE A 64 24.92 -30.31 5.19
CA PHE A 64 24.85 -31.66 5.79
C PHE A 64 25.42 -32.79 4.91
N GLU A 65 25.88 -32.49 3.68
CA GLU A 65 26.45 -33.49 2.77
C GLU A 65 27.99 -33.68 2.92
N GLU A 66 28.71 -32.77 3.61
CA GLU A 66 30.19 -32.81 3.71
C GLU A 66 30.77 -33.76 4.80
N GLU A 67 29.96 -34.43 5.63
CA GLU A 67 30.46 -35.34 6.70
C GLU A 67 30.64 -36.81 6.26
N GLY A 68 30.69 -37.08 4.95
CA GLY A 68 30.75 -38.42 4.37
C GLY A 68 32.03 -38.76 3.60
N GLU A 69 33.21 -38.59 4.21
CA GLU A 69 34.46 -39.26 3.81
C GLU A 69 34.98 -40.19 4.91
#